data_AF-A0AAV8CFD1-F1
#
_entry.id   AF-A0AAV8CFD1-F1
#
_cell.length_a   1.000
_cell.length_b   1.000
_cell.length_c   1.000
_cell.angle_alpha   90.00
_cell.angle_beta   90.00
_cell.angle_gamma   90.00
#
_symmetry.space_group_name_H-M   'P 1'
#
loop_
_entity.id
_entity.type
_entity.pdbx_description
1 polymer ?
#
loop_
_entity_poly.entity_id
_entity_poly.type
_entity_poly.pdbx_seq_one_letter_code
_entity_poly.pdbx_strand_id
1 'polypeptide(L)'
;MERPALLKMTIFICLLTACNGREIKIKTGDNTTNFNHTLALILAEYASAVYTVDLSELFSWTCARCNNLTMGFEVIELVVDIQNCLQAFVGVAPDPNAIVIAIRGTQENSLWLNGQCLKGMHLLNLNSVQNWIEDFIWQELDLKLPDMPGAMVHRGLYGAYNNTSLRPAIVEAVDRIRESYGELPVMATGHSMGGALVAFAALDLVMNHGIDNVHLMTFGQPRIGNEAFASCFYKYIPNTFRIVHNRDIVAHLPPYYSFYWKSYHHFPREVWLHDDIEQICDDSGEDPSCSRSVWICSINDHKTYYGLSMEAEDWSTCRIIMDRSLPYQTDVAGNIILAKDAIGPSIVKPISQKAAAM
;
A
#
# COMPACT_ATOMS: atom_id res chain seq x y z
N MET A 1 -14.98 -61.99 -37.10
CA MET A 1 -14.43 -62.48 -35.81
C MET A 1 -12.92 -62.40 -35.86
N GLU A 2 -12.33 -62.14 -34.71
CA GLU A 2 -11.06 -61.47 -34.47
C GLU A 2 -9.76 -62.20 -34.88
N ARG A 3 -8.73 -61.34 -35.09
CA ARG A 3 -7.26 -61.51 -35.04
C ARG A 3 -6.53 -62.30 -36.14
N PRO A 4 -5.38 -61.74 -36.57
CA PRO A 4 -4.12 -62.32 -36.08
C PRO A 4 -3.14 -61.28 -35.53
N ALA A 5 -2.17 -61.79 -34.79
CA ALA A 5 -1.16 -61.08 -34.04
C ALA A 5 0.11 -60.75 -34.85
N LEU A 6 0.85 -59.77 -34.30
CA LEU A 6 2.30 -59.67 -34.22
C LEU A 6 3.10 -58.96 -35.34
N LEU A 7 3.91 -58.02 -34.84
CA LEU A 7 5.29 -57.70 -35.24
C LEU A 7 5.49 -56.52 -36.21
N LYS A 8 5.76 -55.35 -35.62
CA LYS A 8 6.81 -54.41 -36.04
C LYS A 8 7.08 -53.40 -34.91
N MET A 9 7.95 -53.81 -33.99
CA MET A 9 8.63 -52.93 -33.04
C MET A 9 9.95 -52.54 -33.71
N THR A 10 10.04 -51.31 -34.20
CA THR A 10 11.31 -50.73 -34.67
C THR A 10 11.59 -49.47 -33.89
N ILE A 11 12.73 -49.53 -33.21
CA ILE A 11 13.41 -48.54 -32.38
C ILE A 11 13.70 -47.28 -33.21
N PHE A 12 13.37 -46.11 -32.69
CA PHE A 12 14.05 -44.87 -33.06
C PHE A 12 14.37 -44.07 -31.79
N ILE A 13 15.61 -44.25 -31.34
CA ILE A 13 16.30 -43.48 -30.32
C ILE A 13 17.02 -42.32 -31.03
N CYS A 14 17.16 -41.20 -30.32
CA CYS A 14 18.00 -40.02 -30.62
C CYS A 14 17.45 -38.99 -31.62
N LEU A 15 16.87 -37.92 -31.06
CA LEU A 15 17.15 -36.52 -31.42
C LEU A 15 16.78 -35.62 -30.22
N LEU A 16 17.49 -35.82 -29.10
CA LEU A 16 17.63 -34.80 -28.06
C LEU A 16 19.00 -34.15 -28.26
N THR A 17 19.05 -33.13 -29.12
CA THR A 17 20.20 -32.24 -29.21
C THR A 17 19.72 -30.80 -29.22
N ALA A 18 19.99 -30.16 -28.07
CA ALA A 18 20.27 -28.73 -27.91
C ALA A 18 19.20 -27.75 -28.39
N CYS A 19 18.12 -27.62 -27.62
CA CYS A 19 17.63 -26.27 -27.33
C CYS A 19 18.19 -25.90 -25.95
N ASN A 20 19.36 -25.25 -25.96
CA ASN A 20 19.88 -24.51 -24.82
C ASN A 20 18.90 -23.34 -24.57
N GLY A 21 17.78 -23.64 -23.91
CA GLY A 21 17.04 -22.64 -23.16
C GLY A 21 18.00 -22.14 -22.10
N ARG A 22 18.51 -20.93 -22.29
CA ARG A 22 19.23 -20.20 -21.25
C ARG A 22 18.28 -20.12 -20.06
N GLU A 23 18.46 -20.98 -19.07
CA GLU A 23 18.11 -20.62 -17.70
C GLU A 23 18.82 -19.30 -17.45
N ILE A 24 18.04 -18.23 -17.36
CA ILE A 24 18.50 -17.03 -16.70
C ILE A 24 18.63 -17.46 -15.25
N LYS A 25 19.80 -17.98 -14.89
CA LYS A 25 20.30 -17.91 -13.52
C LYS A 25 20.33 -16.43 -13.22
N ILE A 26 19.22 -15.94 -12.67
CA ILE A 26 19.21 -14.73 -11.87
C ILE A 26 20.29 -15.01 -10.84
N LYS A 27 21.44 -14.37 -11.03
CA LYS A 27 22.42 -14.27 -9.96
C LYS A 27 21.61 -13.78 -8.78
N THR A 28 21.48 -14.60 -7.74
CA THR A 28 21.18 -14.16 -6.39
C THR A 28 22.29 -13.19 -6.03
N GLY A 29 22.13 -11.96 -6.50
CA GLY A 29 22.80 -10.81 -5.98
C GLY A 29 22.27 -10.67 -4.58
N ASP A 30 23.17 -10.89 -3.64
CA ASP A 30 23.09 -10.44 -2.27
C ASP A 30 22.80 -8.93 -2.27
N ASN A 31 21.53 -8.58 -2.43
CA ASN A 31 20.92 -7.29 -2.24
C ASN A 31 19.67 -7.57 -1.40
N THR A 32 19.91 -8.06 -0.19
CA THR A 32 18.95 -7.89 0.89
C THR A 32 18.72 -6.38 1.02
N THR A 33 17.66 -5.86 0.40
CA THR A 33 17.09 -4.59 0.83
C THR A 33 16.75 -4.78 2.30
N ASN A 34 17.63 -4.29 3.18
CA ASN A 34 17.53 -4.50 4.61
C ASN A 34 16.24 -3.87 5.09
N PHE A 35 15.27 -4.72 5.47
CA PHE A 35 14.06 -4.27 6.13
C PHE A 35 14.46 -3.47 7.39
N ASN A 36 13.92 -2.26 7.51
CA ASN A 36 14.20 -1.38 8.64
C ASN A 36 13.00 -1.38 9.57
N HIS A 37 13.12 -2.10 10.69
CA HIS A 37 12.08 -2.20 11.71
C HIS A 37 11.66 -0.83 12.25
N THR A 38 12.61 0.06 12.55
CA THR A 38 12.30 1.41 13.06
C THR A 38 11.48 2.22 12.06
N LEU A 39 11.82 2.14 10.77
CA LEU A 39 11.04 2.79 9.72
C LEU A 39 9.64 2.18 9.61
N ALA A 40 9.51 0.87 9.76
CA ALA A 40 8.22 0.20 9.76
C ALA A 40 7.34 0.66 10.94
N LEU A 41 7.90 0.86 12.14
CA LEU A 41 7.18 1.42 13.28
C LEU A 41 6.73 2.87 13.02
N ILE A 42 7.61 3.72 12.48
CA ILE A 42 7.28 5.11 12.11
C ILE A 42 6.11 5.13 11.12
N LEU A 43 6.18 4.33 10.05
CA LEU A 43 5.14 4.30 9.01
C LEU A 43 3.86 3.63 9.48
N ALA A 44 3.91 2.77 10.50
CA ALA A 44 2.73 2.23 11.17
C ALA A 44 2.02 3.32 11.99
N GLU A 45 2.75 4.18 12.71
CA GLU A 45 2.15 5.33 13.41
C GLU A 45 1.44 6.28 12.42
N TYR A 46 2.07 6.60 11.28
CA TYR A 46 1.41 7.40 10.23
C TYR A 46 0.17 6.71 9.64
N ALA A 47 0.25 5.40 9.35
CA ALA A 47 -0.88 4.62 8.86
C ALA A 47 -2.02 4.50 9.89
N SER A 48 -1.72 4.57 11.18
CA SER A 48 -2.73 4.61 12.25
C SER A 48 -3.32 6.01 12.42
N ALA A 49 -2.49 7.06 12.34
CA ALA A 49 -2.90 8.46 12.55
C ALA A 49 -3.92 8.95 11.52
N VAL A 50 -3.85 8.48 10.27
CA VAL A 50 -4.79 8.86 9.20
C VAL A 50 -6.25 8.42 9.47
N TYR A 51 -6.48 7.56 10.48
CA TYR A 51 -7.82 7.20 10.96
C TYR A 51 -8.41 8.18 11.99
N THR A 52 -7.68 9.22 12.36
CA THR A 52 -8.19 10.29 13.24
C THR A 52 -9.39 10.99 12.60
N VAL A 53 -10.47 11.13 13.37
CA VAL A 53 -11.74 11.71 12.92
C VAL A 53 -11.75 13.23 13.00
N ASP A 54 -11.09 13.81 14.01
CA ASP A 54 -10.93 15.26 14.12
C ASP A 54 -9.86 15.75 13.13
N LEU A 55 -10.33 16.37 12.05
CA LEU A 55 -9.45 16.91 11.02
C LEU A 55 -8.61 18.08 11.54
N SER A 56 -9.07 18.79 12.57
CA SER A 56 -8.35 19.89 13.19
C SER A 56 -7.13 19.36 13.92
N GLU A 57 -7.31 18.33 14.74
CA GLU A 57 -6.23 17.68 15.46
C GLU A 57 -5.28 16.95 14.51
N LEU A 58 -5.80 16.30 13.47
CA LEU A 58 -4.96 15.64 12.47
C LEU A 58 -4.13 16.67 11.69
N PHE A 59 -4.74 17.76 11.21
CA PHE A 59 -4.05 18.78 10.41
C PHE A 59 -3.05 19.62 11.21
N SER A 60 -3.30 19.82 12.52
CA SER A 60 -2.37 20.46 13.45
C SER A 60 -1.38 19.48 14.09
N TRP A 61 -1.50 18.19 13.79
CA TRP A 61 -0.69 17.10 14.35
C TRP A 61 -0.71 17.03 15.88
N THR A 62 -1.89 17.22 16.48
CA THR A 62 -2.12 17.16 17.93
C THR A 62 -3.00 15.99 18.36
N CYS A 63 -3.36 15.11 17.44
CA CYS A 63 -4.24 13.97 17.69
C CYS A 63 -3.61 12.96 18.67
N ALA A 64 -4.43 12.13 19.31
CA ALA A 64 -3.97 11.10 20.25
C ALA A 64 -2.98 10.09 19.64
N ARG A 65 -3.01 9.92 18.31
CA ARG A 65 -2.12 9.06 17.52
C ARG A 65 -0.92 9.80 16.92
N CYS A 66 -0.89 11.13 17.01
CA CYS A 66 0.09 12.03 16.42
C CYS A 66 1.23 12.32 17.42
N ASN A 67 1.83 11.27 17.99
CA ASN A 67 2.86 11.40 19.02
C ASN A 67 4.05 10.47 18.74
N ASN A 68 4.90 10.27 19.75
CA ASN A 68 6.04 9.35 19.72
C ASN A 68 6.99 9.56 18.53
N LEU A 69 7.00 8.61 17.58
CA LEU A 69 7.97 8.54 16.49
C LEU A 69 7.61 9.51 15.34
N THR A 70 6.40 10.04 15.33
CA THR A 70 5.93 11.01 14.33
C THR A 70 6.00 12.46 14.81
N MET A 71 6.70 12.72 15.92
CA MET A 71 6.78 14.05 16.53
C MET A 71 7.45 15.05 15.58
N GLY A 72 6.83 16.24 15.46
CA GLY A 72 7.33 17.30 14.59
C GLY A 72 6.93 17.17 13.13
N PHE A 73 6.11 16.17 12.77
CA PHE A 73 5.53 16.09 11.43
C PHE A 73 4.64 17.31 11.15
N GLU A 74 4.83 17.89 9.97
CA GLU A 74 4.04 19.01 9.50
C GLU A 74 3.14 18.57 8.34
N VAL A 75 1.83 18.50 8.59
CA VAL A 75 0.85 18.30 7.51
C VAL A 75 0.81 19.53 6.63
N ILE A 76 1.07 19.34 5.33
CA ILE A 76 1.00 20.37 4.29
C ILE A 76 -0.33 20.30 3.56
N GLU A 77 -0.84 19.09 3.33
CA GLU A 77 -2.14 18.88 2.72
C GLU A 77 -2.89 17.73 3.39
N LEU A 78 -4.17 17.95 3.68
CA LEU A 78 -5.11 16.95 4.16
C LEU A 78 -6.34 17.00 3.24
N VAL A 79 -6.58 15.89 2.54
CA VAL A 79 -7.70 15.74 1.61
C VAL A 79 -8.70 14.73 2.15
N VAL A 80 -9.98 15.10 2.10
CA VAL A 80 -11.11 14.25 2.46
C VAL A 80 -12.10 14.24 1.31
N ASP A 81 -12.14 13.13 0.58
CA ASP A 81 -13.15 12.89 -0.45
C ASP A 81 -14.41 12.32 0.22
N ILE A 82 -15.42 13.17 0.38
CA ILE A 82 -16.66 12.83 1.09
C ILE A 82 -17.47 11.82 0.29
N GLN A 83 -17.49 11.96 -1.03
CA GLN A 83 -18.30 11.13 -1.92
C GLN A 83 -17.86 9.67 -1.88
N ASN A 84 -16.54 9.45 -1.84
CA ASN A 84 -15.93 8.12 -1.86
C ASN A 84 -15.41 7.68 -0.48
N CYS A 85 -15.63 8.51 0.54
CA CYS A 85 -15.18 8.32 1.91
C CYS A 85 -13.67 8.07 2.06
N LEU A 86 -12.86 8.77 1.26
CA LEU A 86 -11.41 8.65 1.25
C LEU A 86 -10.77 9.78 2.07
N GLN A 87 -9.60 9.49 2.64
CA GLN A 87 -8.84 10.46 3.42
C GLN A 87 -7.34 10.19 3.24
N ALA A 88 -6.58 11.24 3.00
CA ALA A 88 -5.13 11.18 2.94
C ALA A 88 -4.51 12.48 3.47
N PHE A 89 -3.30 12.38 3.99
CA PHE A 89 -2.46 13.55 4.22
C PHE A 89 -1.11 13.41 3.54
N VAL A 90 -0.54 14.56 3.22
CA VAL A 90 0.83 14.73 2.73
C VAL A 90 1.50 15.79 3.60
N GLY A 91 2.73 15.52 4.03
CA GLY A 91 3.47 16.44 4.88
C GLY A 91 4.96 16.18 4.91
N VAL A 92 5.68 16.94 5.73
CA VAL A 92 7.13 16.83 5.89
C VAL A 92 7.45 16.30 7.29
N ALA A 93 8.21 15.21 7.34
CA ALA A 93 8.74 14.65 8.57
C ALA A 93 10.19 15.09 8.78
N PRO A 94 10.56 15.73 9.91
CA PRO A 94 11.95 16.13 10.17
C PRO A 94 12.88 14.93 10.40
N ASP A 95 12.34 13.82 10.89
CA ASP A 95 12.99 12.51 11.00
C ASP A 95 11.99 11.49 10.42
N PRO A 96 12.28 10.83 9.27
CA PRO A 96 13.58 10.63 8.62
C PRO A 96 14.00 11.71 7.58
N ASN A 97 13.52 12.96 7.70
CA ASN A 97 13.73 14.03 6.71
C ASN A 97 13.15 13.66 5.32
N ALA A 98 11.83 13.46 5.28
CA ALA A 98 11.11 12.93 4.13
C ALA A 98 9.74 13.59 3.93
N ILE A 99 9.23 13.52 2.71
CA ILE A 99 7.81 13.71 2.43
C ILE A 99 7.08 12.45 2.87
N VAL A 100 6.07 12.55 3.72
CA VAL A 100 5.24 11.41 4.11
C VAL A 100 3.86 11.52 3.48
N ILE A 101 3.42 10.43 2.85
CA ILE A 101 2.06 10.28 2.31
C ILE A 101 1.40 9.14 3.07
N ALA A 102 0.26 9.41 3.70
CA ALA A 102 -0.55 8.38 4.33
C ALA A 102 -1.97 8.40 3.78
N ILE A 103 -2.48 7.23 3.37
CA ILE A 103 -3.86 7.08 2.90
C ILE A 103 -4.62 6.12 3.81
N ARG A 104 -5.81 6.55 4.23
CA ARG A 104 -6.71 5.75 5.07
C ARG A 104 -7.38 4.64 4.26
N GLY A 105 -7.58 3.49 4.90
CA GLY A 105 -8.49 2.47 4.40
C GLY A 105 -9.97 2.79 4.66
N THR A 106 -10.80 1.78 4.45
CA THR A 106 -12.26 1.88 4.58
C THR A 106 -12.68 2.12 6.04
N GLN A 107 -13.65 3.01 6.26
CA GLN A 107 -14.25 3.26 7.58
C GLN A 107 -15.44 2.34 7.91
N GLU A 108 -16.02 1.68 6.91
CA GLU A 108 -17.29 0.97 7.08
C GLU A 108 -17.20 -0.25 8.00
N ASN A 109 -18.01 -0.18 9.04
CA ASN A 109 -18.32 -1.27 9.95
C ASN A 109 -19.33 -2.20 9.23
N SER A 110 -18.85 -3.15 8.44
CA SER A 110 -19.65 -4.38 8.29
C SER A 110 -19.75 -5.01 9.67
N LEU A 111 -20.90 -5.54 10.05
CA LEU A 111 -21.12 -6.15 11.35
C LEU A 111 -20.24 -7.43 11.45
N TRP A 112 -18.97 -7.30 11.83
CA TRP A 112 -18.03 -8.41 11.86
C TRP A 112 -18.30 -9.30 13.07
N LEU A 113 -19.17 -10.29 12.92
CA LEU A 113 -19.22 -11.43 13.82
C LEU A 113 -17.88 -12.18 13.73
N ASN A 114 -16.90 -11.88 14.58
CA ASN A 114 -15.69 -12.68 14.86
C ASN A 114 -15.26 -13.61 13.71
N GLY A 115 -15.07 -13.03 12.53
CA GLY A 115 -15.13 -13.77 11.28
C GLY A 115 -13.84 -14.54 11.04
N GLN A 116 -13.92 -15.87 11.14
CA GLN A 116 -12.90 -16.76 10.61
C GLN A 116 -13.29 -17.13 9.19
N CYS A 117 -12.37 -17.01 8.23
CA CYS A 117 -12.60 -17.53 6.88
C CYS A 117 -11.68 -18.71 6.57
N LEU A 118 -12.19 -19.69 5.82
CA LEU A 118 -11.41 -20.84 5.33
C LEU A 118 -10.97 -20.59 3.88
N LYS A 119 -9.66 -20.58 3.64
CA LYS A 119 -9.08 -20.42 2.30
C LYS A 119 -9.56 -21.54 1.37
N GLY A 120 -10.14 -21.17 0.22
CA GLY A 120 -10.64 -22.13 -0.78
C GLY A 120 -12.05 -22.67 -0.56
N MET A 121 -12.69 -22.40 0.59
CA MET A 121 -14.13 -22.54 0.71
C MET A 121 -14.73 -21.21 0.22
N HIS A 122 -15.53 -21.29 -0.85
CA HIS A 122 -16.43 -20.22 -1.28
C HIS A 122 -17.02 -19.58 -0.01
N LEU A 123 -16.99 -18.25 0.11
CA LEU A 123 -17.41 -17.47 1.29
C LEU A 123 -18.93 -17.62 1.56
N LEU A 124 -19.42 -18.85 1.66
CA LEU A 124 -20.83 -19.24 1.64
C LEU A 124 -21.51 -19.10 3.00
N ASN A 125 -20.86 -18.45 3.96
CA ASN A 125 -21.50 -18.08 5.23
C ASN A 125 -20.97 -16.75 5.75
N LEU A 126 -20.94 -15.75 4.88
CA LEU A 126 -20.81 -14.34 5.25
C LEU A 126 -22.15 -13.62 5.12
N ASN A 127 -23.24 -14.18 5.64
CA ASN A 127 -24.56 -13.51 5.67
C ASN A 127 -24.62 -12.26 6.59
N SER A 128 -23.46 -11.73 7.01
CA SER A 128 -23.30 -10.57 7.90
C SER A 128 -22.10 -9.69 7.54
N VAL A 129 -21.37 -9.97 6.46
CA VAL A 129 -20.23 -9.15 6.03
C VAL A 129 -20.60 -8.41 4.76
N GLN A 130 -21.08 -7.17 4.92
CA GLN A 130 -21.54 -6.30 3.83
C GLN A 130 -20.45 -5.84 2.85
N ASN A 131 -20.90 -5.67 1.60
CA ASN A 131 -20.49 -4.80 0.47
C ASN A 131 -19.02 -4.70 0.09
N TRP A 132 -18.11 -4.23 0.94
CA TRP A 132 -16.76 -3.89 0.46
C TRP A 132 -15.88 -5.12 0.20
N ILE A 133 -15.90 -6.18 1.04
CA ILE A 133 -15.15 -7.42 0.74
C ILE A 133 -15.69 -8.06 -0.54
N GLU A 134 -17.01 -8.02 -0.74
CA GLU A 134 -17.62 -8.45 -1.99
C GLU A 134 -17.09 -7.61 -3.16
N ASP A 135 -17.01 -6.28 -3.04
CA ASP A 135 -16.43 -5.41 -4.07
C ASP A 135 -14.96 -5.74 -4.36
N PHE A 136 -14.15 -6.04 -3.35
CA PHE A 136 -12.77 -6.50 -3.56
C PHE A 136 -12.73 -7.88 -4.25
N ILE A 137 -13.64 -8.78 -3.94
CA ILE A 137 -13.62 -10.14 -4.50
C ILE A 137 -14.13 -10.18 -5.94
N TRP A 138 -15.14 -9.36 -6.25
CA TRP A 138 -15.91 -9.46 -7.49
C TRP A 138 -15.46 -8.50 -8.59
N GLN A 139 -14.56 -7.55 -8.29
CA GLN A 139 -14.07 -6.66 -9.34
C GLN A 139 -12.96 -7.30 -10.18
N GLU A 140 -13.18 -7.27 -11.49
CA GLU A 140 -12.32 -7.89 -12.47
C GLU A 140 -10.99 -7.15 -12.61
N LEU A 141 -9.94 -7.93 -12.78
CA LEU A 141 -8.63 -7.50 -13.21
C LEU A 141 -8.69 -7.18 -14.72
N ASP A 142 -9.25 -6.02 -15.08
CA ASP A 142 -9.62 -5.67 -16.46
C ASP A 142 -8.85 -4.44 -17.01
N LEU A 143 -8.33 -3.58 -16.13
CA LEU A 143 -7.72 -2.32 -16.53
C LEU A 143 -6.25 -2.48 -16.91
N LYS A 144 -5.92 -2.22 -18.17
CA LYS A 144 -4.55 -2.24 -18.71
C LYS A 144 -3.89 -0.88 -18.54
N LEU A 145 -2.62 -0.88 -18.10
CA LEU A 145 -1.80 0.34 -18.03
C LEU A 145 -1.02 0.53 -19.34
N PRO A 146 -0.99 1.74 -19.92
CA PRO A 146 -0.44 2.01 -21.26
C PRO A 146 1.05 1.70 -21.40
N ASP A 147 1.83 1.78 -20.32
CA ASP A 147 3.29 1.57 -20.31
C ASP A 147 3.74 0.26 -19.64
N MET A 148 2.80 -0.63 -19.33
CA MET A 148 3.09 -1.93 -18.69
C MET A 148 2.41 -3.08 -19.46
N PRO A 149 3.08 -3.65 -20.46
CA PRO A 149 2.51 -4.71 -21.28
C PRO A 149 2.04 -5.91 -20.44
N GLY A 150 0.76 -6.26 -20.58
CA GLY A 150 0.16 -7.39 -19.86
C GLY A 150 -0.18 -7.12 -18.39
N ALA A 151 0.21 -5.97 -17.84
CA ALA A 151 -0.22 -5.54 -16.53
C ALA A 151 -1.73 -5.25 -16.54
N MET A 152 -2.41 -5.79 -15.55
CA MET A 152 -3.80 -5.50 -15.28
C MET A 152 -3.95 -5.24 -13.79
N VAL A 153 -4.80 -4.29 -13.43
CA VAL A 153 -5.00 -3.83 -12.05
C VAL A 153 -6.46 -3.91 -11.64
N HIS A 154 -6.71 -3.92 -10.34
CA HIS A 154 -8.05 -3.85 -9.78
C HIS A 154 -8.70 -2.50 -10.11
N ARG A 155 -9.77 -2.52 -10.90
CA ARG A 155 -10.39 -1.30 -11.44
C ARG A 155 -10.88 -0.32 -10.37
N GLY A 156 -11.57 -0.81 -9.33
CA GLY A 156 -12.09 0.04 -8.27
C GLY A 156 -10.99 0.73 -7.46
N LEU A 157 -9.95 0.00 -7.06
CA LEU A 157 -8.82 0.57 -6.33
C LEU A 157 -8.05 1.59 -7.17
N TYR A 158 -7.79 1.26 -8.44
CA TYR A 158 -7.16 2.22 -9.34
C TYR A 158 -8.04 3.46 -9.54
N GLY A 159 -9.35 3.27 -9.75
CA GLY A 159 -10.31 4.37 -9.91
C GLY A 159 -10.45 5.24 -8.65
N ALA A 160 -10.43 4.63 -7.47
CA ALA A 160 -10.50 5.34 -6.18
C ALA A 160 -9.27 6.21 -5.93
N TYR A 161 -8.10 5.86 -6.46
CA TYR A 161 -6.96 6.76 -6.50
C TYR A 161 -7.08 7.78 -7.65
N ASN A 162 -7.23 7.30 -8.88
CA ASN A 162 -7.00 8.09 -10.10
C ASN A 162 -8.14 9.06 -10.44
N ASN A 163 -9.38 8.72 -10.10
CA ASN A 163 -10.59 9.45 -10.52
C ASN A 163 -11.24 10.24 -9.38
N THR A 164 -10.58 10.36 -8.23
CA THR A 164 -11.07 11.07 -7.05
C THR A 164 -10.18 12.26 -6.75
N SER A 165 -10.55 13.05 -5.73
CA SER A 165 -9.75 14.20 -5.33
C SER A 165 -8.42 13.82 -4.66
N LEU A 166 -8.19 12.53 -4.37
CA LEU A 166 -6.93 12.05 -3.80
C LEU A 166 -5.73 12.31 -4.71
N ARG A 167 -5.80 11.89 -5.98
CA ARG A 167 -4.67 12.01 -6.92
C ARG A 167 -4.18 13.45 -7.10
N PRO A 168 -5.02 14.42 -7.51
CA PRO A 168 -4.56 15.79 -7.70
C PRO A 168 -4.04 16.39 -6.40
N ALA A 169 -4.72 16.15 -5.27
CA ALA A 169 -4.29 16.63 -3.96
C ALA A 169 -2.88 16.14 -3.58
N ILE A 170 -2.64 14.83 -3.68
CA ILE A 170 -1.34 14.24 -3.33
C ILE A 170 -0.23 14.76 -4.24
N VAL A 171 -0.49 14.79 -5.55
CA VAL A 171 0.49 15.26 -6.54
C VAL A 171 0.84 16.73 -6.30
N GLU A 172 -0.16 17.60 -6.17
CA GLU A 172 0.05 19.04 -5.96
C GLU A 172 0.77 19.31 -4.64
N ALA A 173 0.45 18.57 -3.57
CA ALA A 173 1.14 18.70 -2.29
C ALA A 173 2.61 18.30 -2.39
N VAL A 174 2.93 17.18 -3.05
CA VAL A 174 4.31 16.72 -3.27
C VAL A 174 5.10 17.75 -4.07
N ASP A 175 4.51 18.28 -5.14
CA ASP A 175 5.15 19.31 -5.98
C ASP A 175 5.45 20.58 -5.18
N ARG A 176 4.49 21.10 -4.40
CA ARG A 176 4.71 22.29 -3.54
C ARG A 176 5.80 22.06 -2.50
N ILE A 177 5.84 20.86 -1.90
CA ILE A 177 6.90 20.53 -0.93
C ILE A 177 8.26 20.50 -1.64
N ARG A 178 8.37 19.88 -2.82
CA ARG A 178 9.64 19.84 -3.56
C ARG A 178 10.14 21.22 -3.96
N GLU A 179 9.24 22.12 -4.34
CA GLU A 179 9.59 23.51 -4.64
C GLU A 179 10.18 24.24 -3.42
N SER A 180 9.75 23.87 -2.21
CA SER A 180 10.05 24.62 -0.99
C SER A 180 11.14 24.00 -0.12
N TYR A 181 11.26 22.67 -0.14
CA TYR A 181 12.16 21.86 0.67
C TYR A 181 13.23 21.13 -0.16
N GLY A 182 13.11 21.12 -1.50
CA GLY A 182 13.99 20.39 -2.40
C GLY A 182 13.59 18.93 -2.60
N GLU A 183 14.50 18.14 -3.16
CA GLU A 183 14.26 16.73 -3.50
C GLU A 183 14.40 15.81 -2.27
N LEU A 184 13.40 15.85 -1.39
CA LEU A 184 13.28 14.93 -0.26
C LEU A 184 12.83 13.53 -0.74
N PRO A 185 13.26 12.45 -0.05
CA PRO A 185 12.68 11.13 -0.27
C PRO A 185 11.18 11.13 0.07
N VAL A 186 10.41 10.30 -0.63
CA VAL A 186 8.99 10.08 -0.34
C VAL A 186 8.83 8.77 0.42
N MET A 187 8.20 8.85 1.59
CA MET A 187 7.78 7.71 2.41
C MET A 187 6.27 7.57 2.29
N ALA A 188 5.82 6.53 1.61
CA ALA A 188 4.43 6.30 1.30
C ALA A 188 3.90 5.13 2.15
N THR A 189 2.78 5.34 2.83
CA THR A 189 2.18 4.35 3.74
C THR A 189 0.66 4.34 3.69
N GLY A 190 0.09 3.21 4.08
CA GLY A 190 -1.35 3.02 4.08
C GLY A 190 -1.73 1.66 4.63
N HIS A 191 -2.89 1.61 5.27
CA HIS A 191 -3.47 0.40 5.83
C HIS A 191 -4.69 -0.05 5.00
N SER A 192 -4.90 -1.36 4.87
CA SER A 192 -6.07 -1.92 4.19
C SER A 192 -6.21 -1.43 2.75
N MET A 193 -7.40 -0.98 2.34
CA MET A 193 -7.63 -0.28 1.08
C MET A 193 -6.65 0.90 0.88
N GLY A 194 -6.31 1.63 1.94
CA GLY A 194 -5.35 2.74 1.87
C GLY A 194 -3.96 2.29 1.43
N GLY A 195 -3.55 1.07 1.80
CA GLY A 195 -2.33 0.43 1.31
C GLY A 195 -2.35 0.23 -0.21
N ALA A 196 -3.49 -0.15 -0.77
CA ALA A 196 -3.64 -0.29 -2.22
C ALA A 196 -3.59 1.07 -2.93
N LEU A 197 -4.30 2.07 -2.40
CA LEU A 197 -4.34 3.41 -2.99
C LEU A 197 -2.96 4.08 -2.95
N VAL A 198 -2.24 3.96 -1.84
CA VAL A 198 -0.92 4.57 -1.71
C VAL A 198 0.12 3.89 -2.60
N ALA A 199 -0.03 2.59 -2.89
CA ALA A 199 0.81 1.91 -3.87
C ALA A 199 0.61 2.49 -5.28
N PHE A 200 -0.64 2.77 -5.69
CA PHE A 200 -0.89 3.46 -6.96
C PHE A 200 -0.36 4.89 -6.95
N ALA A 201 -0.51 5.62 -5.84
CA ALA A 201 0.06 6.96 -5.69
C ALA A 201 1.58 6.97 -5.84
N ALA A 202 2.26 6.06 -5.15
CA ALA A 202 3.71 5.90 -5.23
C ALA A 202 4.16 5.61 -6.68
N LEU A 203 3.45 4.73 -7.38
CA LEU A 203 3.76 4.40 -8.78
C LEU A 203 3.54 5.59 -9.73
N ASP A 204 2.44 6.33 -9.55
CA ASP A 204 2.12 7.52 -10.33
C ASP A 204 3.18 8.62 -10.15
N LEU A 205 3.63 8.85 -8.91
CA LEU A 205 4.71 9.79 -8.60
C LEU A 205 6.02 9.43 -9.32
N VAL A 206 6.41 8.15 -9.33
CA VAL A 206 7.61 7.69 -10.03
C VAL A 206 7.46 7.81 -11.54
N MET A 207 6.36 7.31 -12.09
CA MET A 207 6.16 7.18 -13.53
C MET A 207 5.86 8.51 -14.23
N ASN A 208 5.02 9.34 -13.60
CA ASN A 208 4.42 10.51 -14.24
C ASN A 208 4.94 11.84 -13.67
N HIS A 209 5.54 11.84 -12.48
CA HIS A 209 6.04 13.05 -11.80
C HIS A 209 7.56 13.04 -11.54
N GLY A 210 8.27 12.00 -12.01
CA GLY A 210 9.74 11.92 -11.94
C GLY A 210 10.28 11.91 -10.52
N ILE A 211 9.58 11.28 -9.58
CA ILE A 211 10.05 11.07 -8.22
C ILE A 211 10.87 9.78 -8.16
N ASP A 212 12.19 9.88 -8.05
CA ASP A 212 13.07 8.70 -8.14
C ASP A 212 13.28 7.98 -6.80
N ASN A 213 13.07 8.64 -5.66
CA ASN A 213 13.34 8.09 -4.33
C ASN A 213 12.06 7.89 -3.52
N VAL A 214 11.32 6.83 -3.85
CA VAL A 214 10.07 6.45 -3.17
C VAL A 214 10.27 5.16 -2.39
N HIS A 215 9.92 5.21 -1.11
CA HIS A 215 9.84 4.07 -0.20
C HIS A 215 8.37 3.81 0.12
N LEU A 216 7.93 2.57 -0.07
CA LEU A 216 6.55 2.17 0.19
C LEU A 216 6.51 1.13 1.31
N MET A 217 5.74 1.38 2.37
CA MET A 217 5.42 0.35 3.35
C MET A 217 3.91 0.32 3.59
N THR A 218 3.29 -0.84 3.39
CA THR A 218 1.84 -0.97 3.53
C THR A 218 1.48 -2.01 4.58
N PHE A 219 0.32 -1.85 5.21
CA PHE A 219 -0.15 -2.68 6.30
C PHE A 219 -1.46 -3.35 5.90
N GLY A 220 -1.50 -4.68 5.86
CA GLY A 220 -2.72 -5.42 5.49
C GLY A 220 -3.20 -5.10 4.07
N GLN A 221 -2.28 -4.83 3.15
CA GLN A 221 -2.61 -4.44 1.78
C GLN A 221 -3.23 -5.62 1.01
N PRO A 222 -4.37 -5.43 0.32
CA PRO A 222 -4.91 -6.42 -0.61
C PRO A 222 -4.06 -6.52 -1.89
N ARG A 223 -4.28 -7.55 -2.70
CA ARG A 223 -3.68 -7.65 -4.04
C ARG A 223 -4.32 -6.60 -4.95
N ILE A 224 -3.51 -5.95 -5.76
CA ILE A 224 -3.97 -4.81 -6.58
C ILE A 224 -3.80 -5.01 -8.09
N GLY A 225 -3.14 -6.09 -8.51
CA GLY A 225 -2.92 -6.40 -9.92
C GLY A 225 -2.44 -7.84 -10.12
N ASN A 226 -2.04 -8.17 -11.34
CA ASN A 226 -1.52 -9.50 -11.71
C ASN A 226 0.00 -9.56 -11.60
N GLU A 227 0.56 -10.74 -11.88
CA GLU A 227 2.01 -10.98 -11.85
C GLU A 227 2.80 -10.01 -12.76
N ALA A 228 2.26 -9.68 -13.94
CA ALA A 228 2.88 -8.71 -14.83
C ALA A 228 2.91 -7.30 -14.21
N PHE A 229 1.80 -6.86 -13.61
CA PHE A 229 1.77 -5.62 -12.84
C PHE A 229 2.75 -5.66 -11.66
N ALA A 230 2.74 -6.73 -10.87
CA ALA A 230 3.61 -6.89 -9.70
C ALA A 230 5.10 -6.82 -10.07
N SER A 231 5.49 -7.48 -11.17
CA SER A 231 6.85 -7.44 -11.69
C SER A 231 7.25 -6.05 -12.18
N CYS A 232 6.35 -5.36 -12.90
CA CYS A 232 6.58 -3.99 -13.32
C CYS A 232 6.68 -3.04 -12.12
N PHE A 233 5.78 -3.17 -11.14
CA PHE A 233 5.76 -2.36 -9.93
C PHE A 233 7.09 -2.44 -9.18
N TYR A 234 7.58 -3.65 -8.91
CA TYR A 234 8.83 -3.85 -8.18
C TYR A 234 10.05 -3.26 -8.90
N LYS A 235 10.02 -3.21 -10.25
CA LYS A 235 11.08 -2.56 -11.03
C LYS A 235 11.12 -1.05 -10.81
N TYR A 236 9.98 -0.39 -10.65
CA TYR A 236 9.90 1.05 -10.42
C TYR A 236 10.09 1.43 -8.96
N ILE A 237 9.60 0.59 -8.03
CA ILE A 237 9.65 0.85 -6.59
C ILE A 237 10.24 -0.37 -5.87
N PRO A 238 11.56 -0.59 -5.94
CA PRO A 238 12.20 -1.73 -5.30
C PRO A 238 12.22 -1.62 -3.77
N ASN A 239 12.11 -0.40 -3.24
CA ASN A 239 12.05 -0.10 -1.79
C ASN A 239 10.62 -0.25 -1.26
N THR A 240 9.99 -1.40 -1.52
CA THR A 240 8.61 -1.66 -1.13
C THR A 240 8.51 -2.88 -0.20
N PHE A 241 7.76 -2.71 0.90
CA PHE A 241 7.48 -3.78 1.86
C PHE A 241 5.99 -3.83 2.18
N ARG A 242 5.42 -5.04 2.19
CA ARG A 242 4.05 -5.30 2.61
C ARG A 242 4.08 -6.01 3.95
N ILE A 243 3.60 -5.36 4.99
CA ILE A 243 3.51 -5.91 6.33
C ILE A 243 2.15 -6.61 6.45
N VAL A 244 2.19 -7.90 6.81
CA VAL A 244 0.99 -8.72 7.02
C VAL A 244 1.00 -9.22 8.46
N HIS A 245 -0.09 -9.00 9.19
CA HIS A 245 -0.18 -9.41 10.59
C HIS A 245 -0.97 -10.71 10.76
N ASN A 246 -0.34 -11.69 11.40
CA ASN A 246 -0.89 -12.98 11.75
C ASN A 246 -1.69 -13.60 10.61
N ARG A 247 -3.01 -13.65 10.74
CA ARG A 247 -3.92 -14.29 9.79
C ARG A 247 -4.81 -13.28 9.08
N ASP A 248 -4.33 -12.06 8.87
CA ASP A 248 -5.09 -11.00 8.21
C ASP A 248 -5.68 -11.46 6.87
N ILE A 249 -7.02 -11.45 6.79
CA ILE A 249 -7.77 -11.83 5.60
C ILE A 249 -7.54 -10.91 4.40
N VAL A 250 -7.35 -9.61 4.62
CA VAL A 250 -7.31 -8.61 3.54
C VAL A 250 -6.09 -8.81 2.66
N ALA A 251 -4.95 -9.16 3.25
CA ALA A 251 -3.75 -9.54 2.51
C ALA A 251 -3.94 -10.76 1.60
N HIS A 252 -5.00 -11.54 1.79
CA HIS A 252 -5.33 -12.70 0.97
C HIS A 252 -6.45 -12.43 -0.04
N LEU A 253 -6.90 -11.19 -0.17
CA LEU A 253 -7.93 -10.76 -1.12
C LEU A 253 -7.36 -9.75 -2.13
N PRO A 254 -7.89 -9.71 -3.37
CA PRO A 254 -8.72 -10.75 -3.99
C PRO A 254 -7.94 -12.09 -4.12
N PRO A 255 -8.60 -13.23 -4.36
CA PRO A 255 -7.95 -14.55 -4.32
C PRO A 255 -6.83 -14.72 -5.34
N TYR A 256 -5.77 -15.44 -4.93
CA TYR A 256 -4.68 -15.88 -5.80
C TYR A 256 -4.85 -17.35 -6.20
N TYR A 257 -4.67 -17.64 -7.50
CA TYR A 257 -4.73 -18.98 -8.09
C TYR A 257 -3.45 -19.26 -8.87
N SER A 258 -2.56 -20.09 -8.28
CA SER A 258 -1.23 -20.42 -8.85
C SER A 258 -1.22 -20.96 -10.28
N PHE A 259 -2.31 -21.57 -10.73
CA PHE A 259 -2.43 -22.16 -12.07
C PHE A 259 -3.01 -21.18 -13.12
N TYR A 260 -3.35 -19.95 -12.74
CA TYR A 260 -4.02 -18.99 -13.60
C TYR A 260 -3.21 -17.70 -13.75
N TRP A 261 -2.67 -17.46 -14.94
CA TRP A 261 -1.79 -16.32 -15.25
C TRP A 261 -2.48 -14.93 -15.20
N LYS A 262 -3.82 -14.89 -15.22
CA LYS A 262 -4.60 -13.67 -14.94
C LYS A 262 -5.04 -13.57 -13.48
N SER A 263 -4.44 -14.35 -12.59
CA SER A 263 -4.70 -14.23 -11.16
C SER A 263 -4.17 -12.90 -10.62
N TYR A 264 -4.84 -12.39 -9.58
CA TYR A 264 -4.24 -11.39 -8.72
C TYR A 264 -2.95 -11.94 -8.11
N HIS A 265 -1.97 -11.05 -7.91
CA HIS A 265 -0.63 -11.36 -7.44
C HIS A 265 -0.06 -10.14 -6.71
N HIS A 266 0.54 -10.38 -5.55
CA HIS A 266 1.26 -9.34 -4.83
C HIS A 266 2.62 -9.01 -5.46
N PHE A 267 3.06 -7.77 -5.38
CA PHE A 267 4.47 -7.45 -5.56
C PHE A 267 5.27 -7.85 -4.30
N PRO A 268 6.54 -8.27 -4.44
CA PRO A 268 7.44 -8.43 -3.30
C PRO A 268 7.78 -7.05 -2.68
N ARG A 269 8.20 -6.95 -1.42
CA ARG A 269 8.51 -8.04 -0.48
C ARG A 269 7.53 -8.08 0.71
N GLU A 270 7.15 -9.26 1.15
CA GLU A 270 6.32 -9.44 2.35
C GLU A 270 7.18 -9.50 3.63
N VAL A 271 6.67 -8.86 4.69
CA VAL A 271 7.13 -9.05 6.07
C VAL A 271 5.93 -9.56 6.88
N TRP A 272 6.02 -10.79 7.35
CA TRP A 272 4.96 -11.46 8.07
C TRP A 272 5.21 -11.36 9.58
N LEU A 273 4.29 -10.70 10.29
CA LEU A 273 4.30 -10.56 11.74
C LEU A 273 3.49 -11.70 12.34
N HIS A 274 4.13 -12.71 12.92
CA HIS A 274 3.44 -13.84 13.55
C HIS A 274 4.17 -14.32 14.79
N ASP A 275 3.43 -14.74 15.84
CA ASP A 275 4.03 -15.26 17.08
C ASP A 275 5.13 -14.36 17.66
N ASP A 276 4.94 -13.04 17.59
CA ASP A 276 5.92 -12.00 17.98
C ASP A 276 7.25 -12.01 17.19
N ILE A 277 7.25 -12.65 16.00
CA ILE A 277 8.38 -12.74 15.06
C ILE A 277 8.09 -11.88 13.83
N GLU A 278 9.13 -11.19 13.36
CA GLU A 278 9.15 -10.52 12.05
C GLU A 278 9.86 -11.42 11.02
N GLN A 279 9.08 -12.14 10.21
CA GLN A 279 9.61 -12.98 9.15
C GLN A 279 9.65 -12.23 7.82
N ILE A 280 10.85 -12.05 7.25
CA ILE A 280 11.01 -11.50 5.90
C ILE A 280 10.86 -12.63 4.88
N CYS A 281 9.91 -12.48 3.96
CA CYS A 281 9.57 -13.47 2.95
C CYS A 281 10.42 -13.35 1.69
N ASP A 282 10.32 -14.34 0.81
CA ASP A 282 11.01 -14.31 -0.48
C ASP A 282 10.50 -13.21 -1.44
N ASP A 283 11.20 -13.08 -2.56
CA ASP A 283 10.91 -12.09 -3.60
C ASP A 283 9.83 -12.54 -4.59
N SER A 284 9.14 -13.65 -4.33
CA SER A 284 8.03 -14.10 -5.19
C SER A 284 6.78 -13.23 -5.02
N GLY A 285 6.65 -12.52 -3.90
CA GLY A 285 5.42 -11.80 -3.54
C GLY A 285 4.30 -12.70 -3.00
N GLU A 286 4.35 -14.01 -3.21
CA GLU A 286 3.34 -14.99 -2.78
C GLU A 286 4.01 -16.23 -2.13
N ASP A 287 4.98 -15.99 -1.24
CA ASP A 287 5.80 -17.01 -0.58
C ASP A 287 4.94 -18.02 0.19
N PRO A 288 4.94 -19.32 -0.17
CA PRO A 288 4.12 -20.34 0.48
C PRO A 288 4.51 -20.61 1.94
N SER A 289 5.67 -20.14 2.40
CA SER A 289 6.17 -20.30 3.78
C SER A 289 5.82 -19.13 4.72
N CYS A 290 5.26 -18.04 4.19
CA CYS A 290 4.82 -16.86 4.95
C CYS A 290 3.30 -16.84 5.20
N SER A 291 2.65 -15.67 5.23
CA SER A 291 1.21 -15.55 5.48
C SER A 291 0.37 -16.36 4.50
N ARG A 292 0.87 -16.66 3.30
CA ARG A 292 0.19 -17.54 2.36
C ARG A 292 -0.06 -18.95 2.92
N SER A 293 0.76 -19.43 3.86
CA SER A 293 0.59 -20.71 4.53
C SER A 293 -0.70 -20.77 5.39
N VAL A 294 -1.24 -19.62 5.76
CA VAL A 294 -2.45 -19.50 6.59
C VAL A 294 -3.68 -20.01 5.81
N TRP A 295 -4.38 -20.96 6.43
CA TRP A 295 -5.64 -21.51 5.93
C TRP A 295 -6.88 -20.89 6.56
N ILE A 296 -6.79 -20.48 7.84
CA ILE A 296 -7.86 -19.83 8.58
C ILE A 296 -7.47 -18.37 8.74
N CYS A 297 -8.17 -17.46 8.06
CA CYS A 297 -7.90 -16.03 8.18
C CYS A 297 -8.81 -15.38 9.23
N SER A 298 -8.40 -14.24 9.76
CA SER A 298 -9.11 -13.45 10.75
C SER A 298 -9.13 -11.98 10.36
N ILE A 299 -10.30 -11.36 10.43
CA ILE A 299 -10.42 -9.91 10.30
C ILE A 299 -9.92 -9.15 11.54
N ASN A 300 -9.84 -9.80 12.71
CA ASN A 300 -9.32 -9.14 13.90
C ASN A 300 -7.82 -8.85 13.77
N ASP A 301 -7.09 -9.77 13.12
CA ASP A 301 -5.66 -9.59 12.86
C ASP A 301 -5.40 -8.43 11.88
N HIS A 302 -6.40 -8.04 11.07
CA HIS A 302 -6.34 -6.86 10.20
C HIS A 302 -6.37 -5.53 10.97
N LYS A 303 -6.92 -5.50 12.19
CA LYS A 303 -7.16 -4.23 12.91
C LYS A 303 -5.97 -3.72 13.69
N THR A 304 -4.89 -4.49 13.76
CA THR A 304 -3.76 -4.17 14.63
C THR A 304 -2.45 -4.51 13.94
N TYR A 305 -1.50 -3.60 14.01
CA TYR A 305 -0.17 -3.76 13.43
C TYR A 305 0.84 -3.14 14.39
N TYR A 306 1.87 -3.89 14.81
CA TYR A 306 2.84 -3.46 15.84
C TYR A 306 2.20 -2.93 17.14
N GLY A 307 1.05 -3.49 17.53
CA GLY A 307 0.29 -3.05 18.70
C GLY A 307 -0.49 -1.73 18.51
N LEU A 308 -0.43 -1.12 17.33
CA LEU A 308 -1.21 0.08 16.98
C LEU A 308 -2.56 -0.33 16.40
N SER A 309 -3.62 0.36 16.82
CA SER A 309 -4.96 0.19 16.25
C SER A 309 -5.06 0.86 14.87
N MET A 310 -5.59 0.14 13.88
CA MET A 310 -5.72 0.57 12.49
C MET A 310 -7.18 0.73 12.06
N GLU A 311 -8.03 1.17 12.99
CA GLU A 311 -9.46 1.43 12.74
C GLU A 311 -9.86 2.87 13.11
N ALA A 312 -10.96 3.34 12.51
CA ALA A 312 -11.54 4.66 12.80
C ALA A 312 -12.17 4.69 14.20
N GLU A 313 -12.07 5.84 14.86
CA GLU A 313 -12.53 6.04 16.25
C GLU A 313 -14.05 6.22 16.39
N ASP A 314 -14.74 6.67 15.33
CA ASP A 314 -16.20 6.82 15.27
C ASP A 314 -16.76 5.99 14.10
N TRP A 315 -17.91 5.36 14.34
CA TRP A 315 -18.54 4.33 13.50
C TRP A 315 -19.60 4.88 12.54
N SER A 316 -19.82 6.19 12.54
CA SER A 316 -20.80 6.84 11.69
C SER A 316 -20.20 7.21 10.32
N THR A 317 -20.95 6.93 9.26
CA THR A 317 -20.63 7.18 7.84
C THR A 317 -19.85 8.48 7.64
N CYS A 318 -18.58 8.39 7.27
CA CYS A 318 -17.71 9.50 6.91
C CYS A 318 -17.94 10.81 7.66
N ARG A 319 -18.09 10.72 9.00
CA ARG A 319 -18.36 11.89 9.83
C ARG A 319 -17.11 12.73 9.94
N ILE A 320 -17.24 14.01 9.59
CA ILE A 320 -16.14 14.98 9.65
C ILE A 320 -16.34 15.84 10.89
N ILE A 321 -15.36 15.80 11.79
CA ILE A 321 -15.25 16.73 12.92
C ILE A 321 -14.15 17.72 12.57
N MET A 322 -14.49 19.00 12.52
CA MET A 322 -13.56 20.07 12.19
C MET A 322 -13.98 21.35 12.90
N ASP A 323 -13.01 22.09 13.43
CA ASP A 323 -13.24 23.43 13.96
C ASP A 323 -13.73 24.35 12.84
N ARG A 324 -14.82 25.08 13.12
CA ARG A 324 -15.41 26.07 12.20
C ARG A 324 -14.45 27.22 11.86
N SER A 325 -13.42 27.42 12.66
CA SER A 325 -12.43 28.49 12.47
C SER A 325 -11.32 28.14 11.47
N LEU A 326 -11.15 26.85 11.12
CA LEU A 326 -10.09 26.40 10.21
C LEU A 326 -10.43 26.79 8.76
N PRO A 327 -9.53 27.48 8.04
CA PRO A 327 -9.73 27.76 6.63
C PRO A 327 -9.55 26.47 5.82
N TYR A 328 -10.59 26.08 5.07
CA TYR A 328 -10.56 24.94 4.16
C TYR A 328 -11.08 25.35 2.79
N GLN A 329 -10.65 24.62 1.77
CA GLN A 329 -11.19 24.73 0.42
C GLN A 329 -12.14 23.56 0.16
N THR A 330 -13.13 23.78 -0.70
CA THR A 330 -13.98 22.72 -1.22
C THR A 330 -13.85 22.63 -2.72
N ASP A 331 -13.69 21.42 -3.24
CA ASP A 331 -13.78 21.21 -4.68
C ASP A 331 -15.25 21.27 -5.17
N VAL A 332 -15.44 21.10 -6.48
CA VAL A 332 -16.76 21.12 -7.13
C VAL A 332 -17.69 20.00 -6.65
N ALA A 333 -17.17 18.93 -6.06
CA ALA A 333 -17.93 17.81 -5.52
C ALA A 333 -18.20 17.94 -4.00
N GLY A 334 -17.72 19.03 -3.39
CA GLY A 334 -17.86 19.30 -1.96
C GLY A 334 -16.82 18.61 -1.08
N ASN A 335 -15.76 18.03 -1.67
CA ASN A 335 -14.68 17.42 -0.92
C ASN A 335 -13.84 18.47 -0.21
N ILE A 336 -13.29 18.14 0.96
CA ILE A 336 -12.56 19.08 1.79
C ILE A 336 -11.07 18.96 1.53
N ILE A 337 -10.42 20.10 1.31
CA ILE A 337 -8.96 20.21 1.19
C ILE A 337 -8.49 21.25 2.20
N LEU A 338 -7.66 20.82 3.14
CA LEU A 338 -6.95 21.67 4.10
C LEU A 338 -5.50 21.74 3.64
N ALA A 339 -4.99 22.94 3.36
CA ALA A 339 -3.64 23.13 2.85
C ALA A 339 -2.90 24.22 3.63
N LYS A 340 -1.60 24.01 3.87
CA LYS A 340 -0.66 25.04 4.31
C LYS A 340 0.25 25.40 3.14
N ASP A 341 0.72 26.64 3.14
CA ASP A 341 1.86 26.99 2.31
C ASP A 341 3.05 26.14 2.75
N ALA A 342 3.72 25.48 1.82
CA ALA A 342 4.96 24.79 2.10
C ALA A 342 6.03 25.87 2.34
N ILE A 343 6.13 26.39 3.56
CA ILE A 343 7.18 27.34 3.90
C ILE A 343 8.39 26.50 4.27
N GLY A 344 9.40 26.45 3.40
CA GLY A 344 10.67 25.74 3.66
C GLY A 344 11.28 26.11 5.01
N PRO A 345 12.22 25.32 5.56
CA PRO A 345 12.78 25.58 6.88
C PRO A 345 13.29 27.01 6.92
N SER A 346 12.71 27.82 7.81
CA SER A 346 13.11 29.20 8.03
C SER A 346 14.63 29.21 8.18
N ILE A 347 15.33 29.80 7.21
CA ILE A 347 16.77 29.98 7.28
C ILE A 347 17.03 30.67 8.61
N VAL A 348 17.52 29.91 9.59
CA VAL A 348 18.17 30.46 10.76
C VAL A 348 19.34 31.22 10.15
N LYS A 349 19.20 32.56 10.06
CA LYS A 349 20.27 33.45 9.65
C LYS A 349 21.52 33.02 10.42
N PRO A 350 22.68 32.87 9.76
CA PRO A 350 23.91 32.61 10.50
C PRO A 350 24.04 33.71 11.53
N ILE A 351 24.12 33.33 12.80
CA ILE A 351 24.56 34.23 13.85
C ILE A 351 25.90 34.77 13.35
N SER A 352 25.94 36.06 13.05
CA SER A 352 27.15 36.76 12.67
C SER A 352 28.22 36.43 13.70
N GLN A 353 29.22 35.64 13.32
CA GLN A 353 30.43 35.54 14.12
C GLN A 353 31.02 36.93 14.16
N LYS A 354 30.89 37.57 15.33
CA LYS A 354 31.60 38.79 15.67
C LYS A 354 33.07 38.59 15.37
N ALA A 355 33.63 39.61 14.73
CA ALA A 355 35.05 39.84 14.60
C ALA A 355 35.78 39.53 15.93
N ALA A 356 36.75 38.65 15.87
CA ALA A 356 37.88 38.65 16.78
C ALA A 356 39.06 39.21 16.00
N ALA A 357 39.16 40.55 16.00
CA ALA A 357 40.43 41.22 15.85
C ALA A 357 40.96 41.45 17.28
N MET A 358 41.98 40.67 17.66
CA MET A 358 43.12 41.08 18.48
C MET A 358 44.15 39.97 18.53
#